data_AF-A0A8T4GCY3-F1
#
_entry.id   AF-A0A8T4GCY3-F1
#
_cell.length_a   1.000
_cell.length_b   1.000
_cell.length_c   1.000
_cell.angle_alpha   90.00
_cell.angle_beta   90.00
_cell.angle_gamma   90.00
#
_symmetry.space_group_name_H-M   'P 1'
#
loop_
_entity.id
_entity.type
_entity.pdbx_description
1 polymer ?
#
loop_
_entity_poly.entity_id
_entity_poly.type
_entity_poly.pdbx_seq_one_letter_code
_entity_poly.pdbx_strand_id
1 'polypeptide(L)'
;MASRQGGPGPDEGSGTGSTERRTAPHAATPDAGSRREPTTPPSRFGPDDSRARSAHRPDAGGSEPTARRRTPEDPPVRDPSLYALTDHFRERLEQPGRYVSTRAVSDAIRRGQLRWNRTDGWRFALVEDGIRFVVVVGDTETNSPVVVTGWTEIADRDRALEAGRFDPVDIDTIDVRTGLSEASAEPIPDRIRPRAITRPFVVGEHRLETEPGQPYVCCADCGCRFRSKDAITGRGCHGPSGR
;
A
#
# COMPACT_ATOMS: atom_id res chain seq x y z
N MET A 1 -35.72 59.63 -33.02
CA MET A 1 -36.96 58.86 -33.24
C MET A 1 -36.63 57.37 -33.17
N ALA A 2 -37.45 56.59 -32.44
CA ALA A 2 -37.52 55.12 -32.24
C ALA A 2 -36.25 54.43 -31.66
N SER A 3 -36.18 53.81 -30.46
CA SER A 3 -37.10 53.05 -29.57
C SER A 3 -37.69 51.76 -30.15
N ARG A 4 -37.15 50.59 -29.74
CA ARG A 4 -37.79 49.33 -29.23
C ARG A 4 -36.66 48.52 -28.53
N GLN A 5 -36.61 48.25 -27.21
CA GLN A 5 -37.46 47.51 -26.27
C GLN A 5 -37.80 46.06 -26.67
N GLY A 6 -37.40 45.13 -25.80
CA GLY A 6 -37.79 43.71 -25.78
C GLY A 6 -36.97 42.90 -24.78
N GLY A 7 -37.39 42.91 -23.50
CA GLY A 7 -36.85 42.08 -22.41
C GLY A 7 -37.55 40.69 -22.28
N PRO A 8 -37.64 40.07 -21.09
CA PRO A 8 -37.06 38.74 -20.80
C PRO A 8 -38.05 37.61 -20.40
N GLY A 9 -37.53 36.37 -20.34
CA GLY A 9 -38.01 35.21 -19.54
C GLY A 9 -38.64 34.03 -20.33
N PRO A 10 -38.86 32.83 -19.74
CA PRO A 10 -38.39 32.29 -18.45
C PRO A 10 -37.82 30.83 -18.52
N ASP A 11 -37.56 30.28 -17.31
CA ASP A 11 -37.06 28.97 -16.88
C ASP A 11 -37.50 27.69 -17.63
N GLU A 12 -36.62 26.69 -17.58
CA GLU A 12 -36.81 25.34 -17.00
C GLU A 12 -36.02 24.27 -17.77
N GLY A 13 -35.11 23.61 -17.06
CA GLY A 13 -34.28 22.54 -17.60
C GLY A 13 -33.40 21.93 -16.52
N SER A 14 -34.05 21.39 -15.49
CA SER A 14 -33.47 20.52 -14.47
C SER A 14 -32.60 19.44 -15.12
N GLY A 15 -31.28 19.55 -14.94
CA GLY A 15 -30.31 18.55 -15.31
C GLY A 15 -29.46 18.19 -14.10
N THR A 16 -30.00 17.33 -13.23
CA THR A 16 -29.26 16.64 -12.17
C THR A 16 -28.18 15.77 -12.79
N GLY A 17 -27.01 16.35 -13.03
CA GLY A 17 -25.79 15.63 -13.41
C GLY A 17 -25.19 14.90 -12.21
N SER A 18 -25.79 13.78 -11.84
CA SER A 18 -25.22 12.83 -10.89
C SER A 18 -23.95 12.24 -11.49
N THR A 19 -22.77 12.70 -11.07
CA THR A 19 -21.50 12.03 -11.38
C THR A 19 -21.37 10.81 -10.47
N GLU A 20 -22.10 9.75 -10.80
CA GLU A 20 -21.87 8.43 -10.22
C GLU A 20 -20.49 7.93 -10.63
N ARG A 21 -19.69 7.66 -9.60
CA ARG A 21 -18.44 6.90 -9.65
C ARG A 21 -18.66 5.61 -10.44
N ARG A 22 -17.99 5.51 -11.59
CA ARG A 22 -17.93 4.27 -12.36
C ARG A 22 -16.93 3.33 -11.69
N THR A 23 -17.42 2.49 -10.79
CA THR A 23 -16.71 1.30 -10.30
C THR A 23 -16.64 0.26 -11.42
N ALA A 24 -15.45 -0.25 -11.73
CA ALA A 24 -15.28 -1.33 -12.69
C ALA A 24 -15.90 -2.65 -12.15
N PRO A 25 -16.54 -3.47 -13.00
CA PRO A 25 -17.20 -4.69 -12.55
C PRO A 25 -16.18 -5.81 -12.29
N HIS A 26 -16.23 -6.36 -11.08
CA HIS A 26 -15.63 -7.66 -10.73
C HIS A 26 -16.42 -8.79 -11.41
N ALA A 27 -15.71 -9.71 -12.04
CA ALA A 27 -16.25 -10.89 -12.69
C ALA A 27 -16.99 -11.81 -11.69
N ALA A 28 -18.15 -12.31 -12.14
CA ALA A 28 -19.07 -13.15 -11.39
C ALA A 28 -18.53 -14.57 -11.15
N THR A 29 -18.76 -15.06 -9.92
CA THR A 29 -18.80 -16.47 -9.54
C THR A 29 -20.05 -17.15 -10.10
N PRO A 30 -19.99 -18.42 -10.53
CA PRO A 30 -21.17 -19.27 -10.58
C PRO A 30 -21.25 -20.14 -9.32
N ASP A 31 -22.38 -20.01 -8.61
CA ASP A 31 -22.87 -20.98 -7.64
C ASP A 31 -23.94 -21.84 -8.31
N ALA A 32 -23.78 -23.15 -8.27
CA ALA A 32 -24.83 -24.13 -8.53
C ALA A 32 -24.43 -25.46 -7.88
N GLY A 33 -24.93 -25.68 -6.67
CA GLY A 33 -24.82 -26.96 -5.98
C GLY A 33 -25.58 -28.09 -6.67
N SER A 34 -25.06 -29.31 -6.52
CA SER A 34 -25.91 -30.50 -6.42
C SER A 34 -25.21 -31.60 -5.62
N ARG A 35 -25.93 -32.07 -4.59
CA ARG A 35 -25.63 -33.15 -3.66
C ARG A 35 -25.20 -34.45 -4.34
N ARG A 36 -24.25 -35.17 -3.71
CA ARG A 36 -24.25 -36.64 -3.54
C ARG A 36 -23.13 -37.08 -2.57
N GLU A 37 -23.51 -37.67 -1.44
CA GLU A 37 -22.66 -38.54 -0.62
C GLU A 37 -22.37 -39.86 -1.37
N PRO A 38 -21.27 -40.57 -1.06
CA PRO A 38 -21.46 -41.77 -0.24
C PRO A 38 -20.31 -42.11 0.73
N THR A 39 -20.70 -42.40 1.98
CA THR A 39 -20.56 -43.69 2.69
C THR A 39 -19.17 -44.36 2.82
N THR A 40 -18.62 -44.26 4.03
CA THR A 40 -17.57 -45.13 4.62
C THR A 40 -18.03 -46.60 4.74
N PRO A 41 -17.17 -47.59 4.46
CA PRO A 41 -17.33 -48.94 4.98
C PRO A 41 -16.31 -49.29 6.10
N PRO A 42 -16.63 -50.28 6.96
CA PRO A 42 -16.03 -50.43 8.28
C PRO A 42 -14.79 -51.33 8.33
N SER A 43 -13.98 -51.09 9.36
CA SER A 43 -12.94 -51.99 9.88
C SER A 43 -13.50 -53.32 10.39
N ARG A 44 -12.78 -54.43 10.11
CA ARG A 44 -12.82 -55.67 10.91
C ARG A 44 -11.44 -56.37 10.93
N PHE A 45 -10.91 -56.57 12.15
CA PHE A 45 -10.13 -57.70 12.72
C PHE A 45 -9.23 -58.55 11.79
N GLY A 46 -7.98 -58.94 12.12
CA GLY A 46 -7.25 -59.12 13.39
C GLY A 46 -5.85 -59.73 13.09
N PRO A 47 -5.17 -60.48 14.00
CA PRO A 47 -3.92 -60.05 14.64
C PRO A 47 -2.64 -60.86 14.29
N ASP A 48 -1.50 -60.29 14.73
CA ASP A 48 -0.25 -60.90 15.22
C ASP A 48 0.42 -62.05 14.42
N ASP A 49 1.61 -61.79 13.86
CA ASP A 49 2.72 -62.71 14.10
C ASP A 49 4.09 -62.03 13.92
N SER A 50 5.01 -62.50 14.75
CA SER A 50 6.27 -61.89 15.10
C SER A 50 7.46 -62.43 14.29
N ARG A 51 8.55 -61.64 14.28
CA ARG A 51 9.97 -62.02 14.04
C ARG A 51 10.42 -62.29 12.60
N ALA A 52 11.34 -61.45 12.12
CA ALA A 52 12.75 -61.86 12.00
C ALA A 52 13.67 -60.67 11.68
N ARG A 53 14.86 -60.75 12.28
CA ARG A 53 15.98 -59.83 12.20
C ARG A 53 16.59 -59.83 10.80
N SER A 54 17.07 -58.69 10.32
CA SER A 54 18.39 -58.59 9.68
C SER A 54 18.88 -57.15 9.62
N ALA A 55 20.10 -56.99 10.11
CA ALA A 55 20.84 -55.75 10.19
C ALA A 55 21.31 -55.31 8.80
N HIS A 56 21.04 -54.04 8.48
CA HIS A 56 21.91 -53.25 7.60
C HIS A 56 21.86 -51.81 8.10
N ARG A 57 22.89 -51.41 8.85
CA ARG A 57 23.20 -50.00 9.09
C ARG A 57 23.73 -49.43 7.76
N PRO A 58 23.11 -48.41 7.16
CA PRO A 58 23.88 -47.48 6.37
C PRO A 58 24.52 -46.48 7.34
N ASP A 59 25.84 -46.48 7.33
CA ASP A 59 26.65 -45.36 7.78
C ASP A 59 26.30 -44.18 6.87
N ALA A 60 25.52 -43.24 7.40
CA ALA A 60 25.19 -41.98 6.74
C ALA A 60 25.50 -40.85 7.72
N GLY A 61 26.78 -40.73 8.08
CA GLY A 61 27.39 -39.47 8.50
C GLY A 61 27.45 -38.49 7.32
N GLY A 62 26.32 -38.26 6.65
CA GLY A 62 26.13 -37.10 5.82
C GLY A 62 25.80 -35.96 6.77
N SER A 63 26.80 -35.19 7.16
CA SER A 63 26.55 -33.88 7.73
C SER A 63 25.67 -33.13 6.74
N GLU A 64 24.38 -32.99 7.06
CA GLU A 64 23.55 -31.99 6.40
C GLU A 64 24.36 -30.70 6.43
N PRO A 65 24.55 -30.01 5.29
CA PRO A 65 25.23 -28.73 5.31
C PRO A 65 24.43 -27.87 6.28
N THR A 66 25.03 -27.54 7.42
CA THR A 66 24.44 -26.62 8.39
C THR A 66 24.20 -25.34 7.61
N ALA A 67 22.93 -25.14 7.21
CA ALA A 67 22.53 -23.99 6.42
C ALA A 67 23.06 -22.78 7.17
N ARG A 68 24.04 -22.11 6.56
CA ARG A 68 24.72 -20.98 7.18
C ARG A 68 23.62 -20.00 7.57
N ARG A 69 23.52 -19.65 8.86
CA ARG A 69 22.50 -18.71 9.32
C ARG A 69 22.65 -17.44 8.49
N ARG A 70 21.56 -17.04 7.84
CA ARG A 70 21.53 -15.84 7.00
C ARG A 70 21.74 -14.61 7.88
N THR A 71 22.45 -13.62 7.36
CA THR A 71 22.54 -12.29 7.97
C THR A 71 21.62 -11.32 7.21
N PRO A 72 21.33 -10.13 7.78
CA PRO A 72 20.54 -9.11 7.08
C PRO A 72 21.15 -8.72 5.72
N GLU A 73 22.47 -8.77 5.58
CA GLU A 73 23.19 -8.46 4.33
C GLU A 73 23.17 -9.59 3.30
N ASP A 74 22.61 -10.75 3.62
CA ASP A 74 22.44 -11.82 2.65
C ASP A 74 21.23 -11.52 1.74
N PRO A 75 21.38 -11.56 0.40
CA PRO A 75 20.29 -11.27 -0.53
C PRO A 75 19.03 -12.08 -0.25
N PRO A 76 17.84 -11.44 -0.16
CA PRO A 76 16.57 -12.11 0.06
C PRO A 76 16.27 -13.18 -0.99
N VAL A 77 15.56 -14.22 -0.55
CA VAL A 77 14.98 -15.23 -1.43
C VAL A 77 14.04 -14.59 -2.44
N ARG A 78 14.02 -15.11 -3.68
CA ARG A 78 13.19 -14.58 -4.77
C ARG A 78 11.88 -15.36 -4.97
N ASP A 79 11.42 -16.04 -3.92
CA ASP A 79 10.15 -16.75 -3.91
C ASP A 79 9.11 -15.95 -3.11
N PRO A 80 8.14 -15.29 -3.77
CA PRO A 80 7.13 -14.49 -3.09
C PRO A 80 6.17 -15.31 -2.22
N SER A 81 6.07 -16.63 -2.40
CA SER A 81 5.21 -17.47 -1.55
C SER A 81 5.71 -17.61 -0.11
N LEU A 82 7.00 -17.32 0.12
CA LEU A 82 7.62 -17.31 1.44
C LEU A 82 7.38 -16.00 2.21
N TYR A 83 6.88 -14.97 1.54
CA TYR A 83 6.72 -13.65 2.13
C TYR A 83 5.37 -13.49 2.80
N ALA A 84 5.38 -13.14 4.09
CA ALA A 84 4.19 -12.65 4.76
C ALA A 84 4.00 -11.15 4.49
N LEU A 85 2.75 -10.72 4.33
CA LEU A 85 2.43 -9.30 4.28
C LEU A 85 2.28 -8.79 5.71
N THR A 86 2.94 -7.68 6.07
CA THR A 86 2.67 -7.04 7.37
C THR A 86 1.27 -6.42 7.41
N ASP A 87 0.69 -6.28 8.60
CA ASP A 87 -0.60 -5.59 8.79
C ASP A 87 -0.53 -4.17 8.22
N HIS A 88 0.56 -3.46 8.52
CA HIS A 88 0.85 -2.13 7.96
C HIS A 88 0.78 -2.12 6.44
N PHE A 89 1.42 -3.08 5.76
CA PHE A 89 1.39 -3.15 4.31
C PHE A 89 -0.01 -3.43 3.77
N ARG A 90 -0.78 -4.33 4.40
CA ARG A 90 -2.15 -4.63 3.98
C ARG A 90 -3.05 -3.40 4.07
N GLU A 91 -2.98 -2.66 5.18
CA GLU A 91 -3.70 -1.38 5.32
C GLU A 91 -3.30 -0.36 4.24
N ARG A 92 -2.02 -0.36 3.81
CA ARG A 92 -1.56 0.55 2.75
C ARG A 92 -2.11 0.20 1.37
N LEU A 93 -2.35 -1.08 1.07
CA LEU A 93 -2.90 -1.50 -0.22
C LEU A 93 -4.31 -0.93 -0.46
N GLU A 94 -5.06 -0.70 0.60
CA GLU A 94 -6.41 -0.13 0.55
C GLU A 94 -6.41 1.39 0.40
N GLN A 95 -5.27 2.05 0.62
CA GLN A 95 -5.19 3.51 0.56
C GLN A 95 -5.19 3.99 -0.90
N PRO A 96 -6.09 4.94 -1.25
CA PRO A 96 -6.09 5.51 -2.59
C PRO A 96 -4.76 6.20 -2.90
N GLY A 97 -4.34 6.12 -4.17
CA GLY A 97 -3.11 6.73 -4.64
C GLY A 97 -1.83 5.99 -4.24
N ARG A 98 -1.91 4.71 -3.85
CA ARG A 98 -0.73 3.86 -3.58
C ARG A 98 -0.27 3.02 -4.77
N TYR A 99 -1.17 2.75 -5.74
CA TYR A 99 -0.88 2.11 -7.02
C TYR A 99 0.01 0.85 -6.98
N VAL A 100 0.02 0.15 -5.83
CA VAL A 100 0.73 -1.12 -5.62
C VAL A 100 -0.32 -2.21 -5.43
N SER A 101 -0.05 -3.38 -6.01
CA SER A 101 -0.87 -4.58 -5.85
C SER A 101 -0.03 -5.76 -5.38
N THR A 102 -0.66 -6.78 -4.81
CA THR A 102 0.01 -8.04 -4.43
C THR A 102 0.68 -8.72 -5.63
N ARG A 103 0.10 -8.57 -6.83
CA ARG A 103 0.72 -9.01 -8.09
C ARG A 103 2.01 -8.25 -8.37
N ALA A 104 1.98 -6.91 -8.30
CA ALA A 104 3.18 -6.09 -8.50
C ALA A 104 4.28 -6.44 -7.49
N VAL A 105 3.92 -6.72 -6.24
CA VAL A 105 4.86 -7.22 -5.21
C VAL A 105 5.47 -8.55 -5.61
N SER A 106 4.64 -9.52 -5.99
CA SER A 106 5.10 -10.85 -6.40
C SER A 106 6.06 -10.76 -7.59
N ASP A 107 5.75 -9.89 -8.54
CA ASP A 107 6.58 -9.68 -9.72
C ASP A 107 7.89 -8.96 -9.40
N ALA A 108 7.87 -8.00 -8.47
CA ALA A 108 9.07 -7.33 -7.99
C ALA A 108 10.00 -8.30 -7.26
N ILE A 109 9.49 -9.18 -6.40
CA ILE A 109 10.31 -10.19 -5.70
C ILE A 109 10.98 -11.15 -6.70
N ARG A 110 10.26 -11.59 -7.72
CA ARG A 110 10.80 -12.53 -8.73
C ARG A 110 11.81 -11.86 -9.66
N ARG A 111 11.44 -10.72 -10.25
CA ARG A 111 12.10 -10.14 -11.43
C ARG A 111 12.78 -8.80 -11.16
N GLY A 112 12.49 -8.16 -10.03
CA GLY A 112 13.01 -6.85 -9.68
C GLY A 112 14.53 -6.84 -9.52
N GLN A 113 15.10 -5.67 -9.77
CA GLN A 113 16.46 -5.35 -9.36
C GLN A 113 16.51 -5.28 -7.84
N LEU A 114 17.54 -5.88 -7.26
CA LEU A 114 17.72 -5.92 -5.82
C LEU A 114 18.68 -4.80 -5.38
N ARG A 115 18.29 -4.05 -4.35
CA ARG A 115 19.08 -2.94 -3.78
C ARG A 115 19.14 -3.08 -2.26
N TRP A 116 20.32 -2.86 -1.69
CA TRP A 116 20.53 -2.85 -0.24
C TRP A 116 20.75 -1.42 0.27
N ASN A 117 20.11 -1.07 1.38
CA ASN A 117 20.39 0.14 2.15
C ASN A 117 20.57 -0.23 3.62
N ARG A 118 21.53 0.40 4.31
CA ARG A 118 21.77 0.22 5.75
C ARG A 118 20.60 0.66 6.63
N THR A 119 19.78 1.61 6.18
CA THR A 119 18.66 2.15 6.97
C THR A 119 17.39 1.33 6.81
N ASP A 120 17.04 0.97 5.57
CA ASP A 120 15.73 0.36 5.25
C ASP A 120 15.85 -1.10 4.77
N GLY A 121 17.05 -1.67 4.77
CA GLY A 121 17.30 -3.04 4.35
C GLY A 121 17.18 -3.26 2.84
N TRP A 122 16.65 -4.43 2.47
CA TRP A 122 16.54 -4.86 1.08
C TRP A 122 15.31 -4.29 0.37
N ARG A 123 15.51 -3.90 -0.89
CA ARG A 123 14.46 -3.41 -1.78
C ARG A 123 14.49 -4.14 -3.11
N PHE A 124 13.32 -4.59 -3.56
CA PHE A 124 13.10 -5.01 -4.94
C PHE A 124 12.52 -3.82 -5.73
N ALA A 125 13.13 -3.51 -6.87
CA ALA A 125 12.67 -2.47 -7.79
C ALA A 125 12.39 -3.07 -9.17
N LEU A 126 11.13 -3.07 -9.58
CA LEU A 126 10.69 -3.52 -10.91
C LEU A 126 10.19 -2.33 -11.71
N VAL A 127 10.72 -2.12 -12.91
CA VAL A 127 10.17 -1.14 -13.85
C VAL A 127 9.31 -1.86 -14.88
N GLU A 128 8.05 -1.47 -14.98
CA GLU A 128 7.08 -1.98 -15.95
C GLU A 128 6.26 -0.79 -16.44
N ASP A 129 6.12 -0.66 -17.77
CA ASP A 129 5.29 0.38 -18.38
C ASP A 129 5.62 1.81 -17.88
N GLY A 130 6.91 2.14 -17.76
CA GLY A 130 7.34 3.46 -17.30
C GLY A 130 7.15 3.73 -15.80
N ILE A 131 6.58 2.79 -15.04
CA ILE A 131 6.39 2.88 -13.59
C ILE A 131 7.37 1.96 -12.86
N ARG A 132 8.07 2.48 -11.86
CA ARG A 132 8.90 1.69 -10.94
C ARG A 132 8.09 1.31 -9.71
N PHE A 133 7.95 0.01 -9.47
CA PHE A 133 7.41 -0.57 -8.25
C PHE A 133 8.56 -0.89 -7.30
N VAL A 134 8.60 -0.21 -6.15
CA VAL A 134 9.60 -0.45 -5.10
C VAL A 134 8.92 -1.20 -3.95
N VAL A 135 9.53 -2.30 -3.53
CA VAL A 135 9.06 -3.16 -2.44
C VAL A 135 10.17 -3.33 -1.42
N VAL A 136 9.92 -2.94 -0.18
CA VAL A 136 10.85 -3.09 0.94
C VAL A 136 10.51 -4.35 1.71
N VAL A 137 11.53 -5.14 2.01
CA VAL A 137 11.39 -6.40 2.74
C VAL A 137 12.24 -6.42 4.01
N GLY A 138 11.75 -7.10 5.02
CA GLY A 138 12.40 -7.30 6.32
C GLY A 138 12.46 -8.77 6.71
N ASP A 139 13.04 -9.05 7.88
CA ASP A 139 13.21 -10.40 8.45
C ASP A 139 13.84 -11.40 7.47
N THR A 140 14.73 -10.90 6.61
CA THR A 140 15.32 -11.66 5.51
C THR A 140 16.30 -12.74 5.97
N GLU A 141 16.77 -12.65 7.21
CA GLU A 141 17.57 -13.65 7.91
C GLU A 141 16.77 -14.90 8.34
N THR A 142 15.43 -14.81 8.32
CA THR A 142 14.53 -15.92 8.67
C THR A 142 14.05 -16.68 7.43
N ASN A 143 13.38 -17.82 7.64
CA ASN A 143 12.70 -18.56 6.59
C ASN A 143 11.34 -17.95 6.20
N SER A 144 10.92 -16.87 6.86
CA SER A 144 9.63 -16.21 6.67
C SER A 144 9.80 -14.69 6.56
N PRO A 145 10.45 -14.20 5.49
CA PRO A 145 10.64 -12.77 5.30
C PRO A 145 9.29 -12.04 5.16
N VAL A 146 9.29 -10.74 5.41
CA VAL A 146 8.06 -9.93 5.42
C VAL A 146 8.13 -8.79 4.41
N VAL A 147 6.98 -8.47 3.80
CA VAL A 147 6.81 -7.24 3.02
C VAL A 147 6.43 -6.11 3.97
N VAL A 148 7.34 -5.17 4.14
CA VAL A 148 7.20 -4.05 5.08
C VAL A 148 6.40 -2.92 4.46
N THR A 149 6.75 -2.52 3.23
CA THR A 149 6.09 -1.44 2.51
C THR A 149 6.35 -1.53 1.01
N GLY A 150 5.57 -0.78 0.23
CA GLY A 150 5.83 -0.61 -1.20
C GLY A 150 5.20 0.67 -1.75
N TRP A 151 5.75 1.17 -2.84
CA TRP A 151 5.26 2.36 -3.53
C TRP A 151 5.63 2.34 -5.03
N THR A 152 5.05 3.30 -5.76
CA THR A 152 5.35 3.55 -7.16
C THR A 152 6.16 4.84 -7.33
N GLU A 153 6.99 4.87 -8.37
CA GLU A 153 7.71 6.06 -8.84
C GLU A 153 7.61 6.14 -10.36
N ILE A 154 7.71 7.34 -10.92
CA ILE A 154 7.85 7.52 -12.38
C ILE A 154 9.28 7.17 -12.78
N ALA A 155 9.43 6.16 -13.64
CA ALA A 155 10.71 5.83 -14.28
C ALA A 155 10.84 6.45 -15.67
N ASP A 156 9.74 6.46 -16.42
CA ASP A 156 9.61 7.06 -17.75
C ASP A 156 8.15 7.50 -17.95
N ARG A 157 7.94 8.82 -17.96
CA ARG A 157 6.59 9.41 -17.98
C ARG A 157 5.88 9.15 -19.30
N ASP A 158 6.57 9.33 -20.42
CA ASP A 158 5.98 9.19 -21.75
C ASP A 158 5.58 7.73 -21.97
N ARG A 159 6.46 6.80 -21.58
CA ARG A 159 6.13 5.38 -21.63
C ARG A 159 4.97 4.98 -20.72
N ALA A 160 4.82 5.62 -19.56
CA ALA A 160 3.71 5.36 -18.66
C ALA A 160 2.37 5.84 -19.21
N LEU A 161 2.36 6.99 -19.88
CA LEU A 161 1.18 7.51 -20.58
C LEU A 161 0.83 6.64 -21.80
N GLU A 162 1.82 6.24 -22.59
CA GLU A 162 1.64 5.38 -23.77
C GLU A 162 1.08 4.00 -23.42
N ALA A 163 1.54 3.40 -22.31
CA ALA A 163 1.09 2.09 -21.88
C ALA A 163 -0.37 2.06 -21.39
N GLY A 164 -0.92 3.20 -20.98
CA GLY A 164 -2.33 3.36 -20.62
C GLY A 164 -2.80 2.51 -19.42
N ARG A 165 -1.87 1.93 -18.64
CA ARG A 165 -2.18 1.14 -17.44
C ARG A 165 -2.78 2.01 -16.32
N PHE A 166 -2.31 3.25 -16.24
CA PHE A 166 -2.76 4.27 -15.30
C PHE A 166 -3.24 5.47 -16.10
N ASP A 167 -4.29 6.13 -15.63
CA ASP A 167 -4.75 7.35 -16.29
C ASP A 167 -3.79 8.53 -16.04
N PRO A 168 -3.88 9.64 -16.80
CA PRO A 168 -2.99 10.77 -16.59
C PRO A 168 -3.00 11.37 -15.18
N VAL A 169 -4.13 11.31 -14.47
CA VAL A 169 -4.25 11.81 -13.09
C VAL A 169 -3.52 10.91 -12.12
N ASP A 170 -3.57 9.60 -12.34
CA ASP A 170 -2.78 8.62 -11.59
C ASP A 170 -1.28 8.85 -11.78
N ILE A 171 -0.84 9.07 -13.03
CA ILE A 171 0.56 9.39 -13.35
C ILE A 171 1.02 10.67 -12.64
N ASP A 172 0.21 11.73 -12.69
CA ASP A 172 0.50 12.98 -11.97
C ASP A 172 0.54 12.76 -10.45
N THR A 173 -0.34 11.92 -9.92
CA THR A 173 -0.36 11.59 -8.49
C THR A 173 0.91 10.86 -8.07
N ILE A 174 1.40 9.91 -8.89
CA ILE A 174 2.66 9.21 -8.63
C ILE A 174 3.83 10.20 -8.65
N ASP A 175 3.91 11.06 -9.68
CA ASP A 175 4.97 12.06 -9.84
C ASP A 175 5.06 13.02 -8.64
N VAL A 176 3.91 13.56 -8.21
CA VAL A 176 3.83 14.45 -7.04
C VAL A 176 4.30 13.74 -5.77
N ARG A 177 3.91 12.48 -5.56
CA ARG A 177 4.30 11.72 -4.36
C ARG A 177 5.79 11.37 -4.35
N THR A 178 6.36 11.04 -5.49
CA THR A 178 7.81 10.83 -5.63
C THR A 178 8.55 12.12 -5.28
N GLY A 179 8.16 13.25 -5.88
CA GLY A 179 8.76 14.56 -5.58
C GLY A 179 8.66 14.94 -4.09
N LEU A 180 7.51 14.73 -3.45
CA LEU A 180 7.33 15.02 -2.01
C LEU A 180 8.20 14.12 -1.11
N SER A 181 8.49 12.89 -1.56
CA SER A 181 9.31 11.94 -0.80
C SER A 181 10.80 12.27 -0.91
N GLU A 182 11.26 12.68 -2.08
CA GLU A 182 12.66 13.05 -2.36
C GLU A 182 13.02 14.43 -1.79
N ALA A 183 12.10 15.40 -1.90
CA ALA A 183 12.28 16.78 -1.49
C ALA A 183 11.48 17.13 -0.23
N SER A 184 11.52 16.27 0.79
CA SER A 184 10.74 16.46 2.03
C SER A 184 11.02 17.79 2.77
N ALA A 185 12.16 18.43 2.50
CA ALA A 185 12.57 19.71 3.08
C ALA A 185 12.34 20.92 2.16
N GLU A 186 11.99 20.72 0.89
CA GLU A 186 11.84 21.79 -0.10
C GLU A 186 10.36 21.93 -0.49
N PRO A 187 9.73 23.10 -0.28
CA PRO A 187 8.34 23.30 -0.69
C PRO A 187 8.27 23.17 -2.22
N ILE A 188 7.53 22.20 -2.76
CA ILE A 188 7.35 22.06 -4.21
C ILE A 188 6.60 23.30 -4.73
N PRO A 189 7.28 24.22 -5.44
CA PRO A 189 6.62 25.43 -5.93
C PRO A 189 5.65 25.04 -7.06
N ASP A 190 4.54 25.75 -7.14
CA ASP A 190 3.58 25.76 -8.26
C ASP A 190 2.80 24.46 -8.57
N ARG A 191 3.09 23.31 -7.94
CA ARG A 191 2.32 22.06 -8.16
C ARG A 191 1.28 21.74 -7.08
N ILE A 192 1.50 22.19 -5.86
CA ILE A 192 0.51 22.14 -4.79
C ILE A 192 0.32 23.57 -4.32
N ARG A 193 -0.70 24.26 -4.82
CA ARG A 193 -1.05 25.55 -4.23
C ARG A 193 -1.43 25.30 -2.77
N PRO A 194 -0.78 25.95 -1.79
CA PRO A 194 -1.19 25.86 -0.40
C PRO A 194 -2.67 26.25 -0.33
N ARG A 195 -3.53 25.27 -0.08
CA ARG A 195 -4.95 25.56 0.10
C ARG A 195 -5.06 26.14 1.50
N ALA A 196 -5.41 27.42 1.58
CA ALA A 196 -5.82 28.00 2.84
C ALA A 196 -7.06 27.23 3.32
N ILE A 197 -6.88 26.37 4.32
CA ILE A 197 -8.00 25.73 4.99
C ILE A 197 -8.58 26.80 5.92
N THR A 198 -9.58 27.52 5.43
CA THR A 198 -10.19 28.67 6.13
C THR A 198 -11.10 28.25 7.28
N ARG A 199 -11.31 26.95 7.48
CA ARG A 199 -12.14 26.39 8.55
C ARG A 199 -11.28 25.44 9.38
N PRO A 200 -11.37 25.51 10.72
CA PRO A 200 -10.69 24.55 11.55
C PRO A 200 -11.17 23.12 11.24
N PHE A 201 -10.26 22.14 11.26
CA PHE A 201 -10.57 20.71 11.04
C PHE A 201 -10.09 19.87 12.23
N VAL A 202 -10.73 18.72 12.47
CA VAL A 202 -10.46 17.93 13.68
C VAL A 202 -9.45 16.82 13.40
N VAL A 203 -8.42 16.71 14.25
CA VAL A 203 -7.49 15.57 14.30
C VAL A 203 -7.30 15.17 15.76
N GLY A 204 -7.65 13.92 16.10
CA GLY A 204 -7.74 13.50 17.49
C GLY A 204 -8.79 14.34 18.24
N GLU A 205 -8.41 14.90 19.37
CA GLU A 205 -9.25 15.80 20.18
C GLU A 205 -9.04 17.28 19.86
N HIS A 206 -8.22 17.62 18.87
CA HIS A 206 -7.84 18.99 18.56
C HIS A 206 -8.59 19.52 17.34
N ARG A 207 -9.14 20.72 17.45
CA ARG A 207 -9.67 21.52 16.33
C ARG A 207 -8.57 22.42 15.77
N LEU A 208 -8.01 22.06 14.62
CA LEU A 208 -6.78 22.62 14.08
C LEU A 208 -7.00 23.67 13.00
N GLU A 209 -6.22 24.74 13.07
CA GLU A 209 -6.11 25.81 12.08
C GLU A 209 -4.74 25.79 11.41
N THR A 210 -4.71 26.18 10.15
CA THR A 210 -3.50 26.28 9.32
C THR A 210 -3.42 27.66 8.71
N GLU A 211 -2.25 28.30 8.81
CA GLU A 211 -1.92 29.44 7.95
C GLU A 211 -1.05 28.98 6.79
N PRO A 212 -1.30 29.45 5.55
CA PRO A 212 -0.46 29.13 4.40
C PRO A 212 1.02 29.45 4.70
N GLY A 213 1.90 28.49 4.42
CA GLY A 213 3.35 28.63 4.62
C GLY A 213 3.86 28.35 6.04
N GLN A 214 2.99 28.09 7.02
CA GLN A 214 3.44 27.68 8.35
C GLN A 214 3.81 26.19 8.38
N PRO A 215 4.97 25.81 8.97
CA PRO A 215 5.38 24.41 9.09
C PRO A 215 4.73 23.68 10.28
N TYR A 216 3.66 24.24 10.83
CA TYR A 216 2.92 23.71 11.98
C TYR A 216 1.44 24.06 11.87
N VAL A 217 0.63 23.32 12.63
CA VAL A 217 -0.80 23.59 12.82
C VAL A 217 -1.08 24.00 14.27
N CYS A 218 -2.06 24.87 14.48
CA CYS A 218 -2.44 25.37 15.80
C CYS A 218 -3.80 24.81 16.20
N CYS A 219 -3.96 24.32 17.42
CA CYS A 219 -5.29 24.01 17.95
C CYS A 219 -6.00 25.31 18.34
N ALA A 220 -7.19 25.55 17.79
CA ALA A 220 -8.06 26.68 18.13
C ALA A 220 -8.56 26.62 19.58
N ASP A 221 -8.65 25.42 20.16
CA ASP A 221 -9.18 25.22 21.51
C ASP A 221 -8.09 25.34 22.58
N CYS A 222 -6.93 24.70 22.40
CA CYS A 222 -5.85 24.69 23.40
C CYS A 222 -4.62 25.54 23.04
N GLY A 223 -4.61 26.19 21.88
CA GLY A 223 -3.50 27.04 21.42
C GLY A 223 -2.20 26.31 21.07
N CYS A 224 -2.19 24.98 21.16
CA CYS A 224 -0.96 24.21 21.02
C CYS A 224 -0.54 24.06 19.56
N ARG A 225 0.77 24.08 19.32
CA ARG A 225 1.37 23.97 17.98
C ARG A 225 1.90 22.56 17.76
N PHE A 226 1.60 21.98 16.61
CA PHE A 226 2.02 20.63 16.25
C PHE A 226 2.69 20.60 14.88
N ARG A 227 3.76 19.80 14.76
CA ARG A 227 4.51 19.60 13.51
C ARG A 227 4.34 18.20 12.90
N SER A 228 3.66 17.31 13.62
CA SER A 228 3.41 15.93 13.16
C SER A 228 2.06 15.45 13.67
N LYS A 229 1.49 14.47 12.95
CA LYS A 229 0.24 13.82 13.36
C LYS A 229 0.40 13.10 14.70
N ASP A 230 1.52 12.41 14.91
CA ASP A 230 1.80 11.70 16.16
C ASP A 230 1.83 12.65 17.37
N ALA A 231 2.36 13.86 17.20
CA ALA A 231 2.34 14.88 18.25
C ALA A 231 0.93 15.37 18.58
N ILE A 232 0.02 15.39 17.59
CA ILE A 232 -1.39 15.75 17.79
C ILE A 232 -2.14 14.64 18.52
N THR A 233 -1.96 13.39 18.09
CA THR A 233 -2.72 12.25 18.63
C THR A 233 -2.16 11.71 19.94
N GLY A 234 -0.89 11.96 20.24
CA GLY A 234 -0.26 11.56 21.50
C GLY A 234 -0.61 12.44 22.70
N ARG A 235 -1.30 13.58 22.49
CA ARG A 235 -1.66 14.53 23.54
C ARG A 235 -3.14 14.88 23.48
N GLY A 236 -3.85 14.75 24.60
CA GLY A 236 -5.24 15.18 24.73
C GLY A 236 -5.41 16.70 24.61
N CYS A 237 -6.60 17.13 24.17
CA CYS A 237 -6.95 18.55 24.14
C CYS A 237 -7.59 18.94 25.47
N HIS A 238 -6.95 19.83 26.23
CA HIS A 238 -7.42 20.22 27.56
C HIS A 238 -8.00 21.64 27.60
N GLY A 239 -8.55 22.12 26.48
CA GLY A 239 -9.00 23.51 26.35
C GLY A 239 -7.84 24.50 26.48
N PRO A 240 -8.11 25.82 26.55
CA PRO A 240 -7.06 26.81 26.70
C PRO A 240 -6.38 26.59 28.05
N SER A 241 -5.16 26.05 28.03
CA SER A 241 -4.27 26.08 29.18
C SER A 241 -4.18 27.54 29.63
N GLY A 242 -4.62 27.79 30.86
CA GLY A 242 -5.09 29.08 31.36
C GLY A 242 -4.14 30.27 31.14
N ARG A 243 -4.77 31.44 31.24
CA ARG A 243 -4.15 32.75 31.50
C ARG A 243 -3.09 32.69 32.60
#